data_AF-A0A9W9CH18-F1
#
_entry.id   AF-A0A9W9CH18-F1
#
_cell.length_a   1.000
_cell.length_b   1.000
_cell.length_c   1.000
_cell.angle_alpha   90.00
_cell.angle_beta   90.00
_cell.angle_gamma   90.00
#
_symmetry.space_group_name_H-M   'P 1'
#
loop_
_entity.id
_entity.type
_entity.pdbx_description
1 polymer ?
#
loop_
_entity_poly.entity_id
_entity_poly.type
_entity_poly.pdbx_seq_one_letter_code
_entity_poly.pdbx_strand_id
1 'polypeptide(L)'
;MERFMFDDFLNVGWKVPSFLDSISHRNPADINNGPFQHAHNLPGKSLYTYFGEDTAMGERFGGMIQMYNAGKPFFWDDGYYPIKERLVEGGPDSVDDVLLIDIGGGDAGDLGLLRKALGPEVKGRLILQELKHIVDRSDPQGYEAQVGDWNQVQPIKGTYQAKSHTSVSSTIPWKHHRKAAVTDL
;
A
#
# COMPACT_ATOMS: atom_id res chain seq x y z
N MET A 1 1.78 -8.01 -16.45
CA MET A 1 2.88 -8.79 -15.84
C MET A 1 4.15 -8.77 -16.70
N GLU A 2 4.07 -9.06 -18.01
CA GLU A 2 5.25 -9.26 -18.87
C GLU A 2 6.17 -8.03 -18.95
N ARG A 3 5.67 -6.86 -19.38
CA ARG A 3 6.55 -5.69 -19.60
C ARG A 3 7.38 -5.25 -18.38
N PHE A 4 6.80 -5.09 -17.18
CA PHE A 4 7.59 -4.65 -16.02
C PHE A 4 8.70 -5.65 -15.68
N MET A 5 8.38 -6.95 -15.68
CA MET A 5 9.36 -7.98 -15.39
C MET A 5 10.47 -7.98 -16.42
N PHE A 6 10.12 -7.94 -17.71
CA PHE A 6 11.10 -8.01 -18.80
C PHE A 6 11.90 -6.73 -18.99
N ASP A 7 11.23 -5.58 -19.07
CA ASP A 7 11.85 -4.29 -19.41
C ASP A 7 12.60 -3.68 -18.21
N ASP A 8 12.10 -3.86 -16.97
CA ASP A 8 12.59 -3.12 -15.80
C ASP A 8 13.28 -4.00 -14.73
N PHE A 9 12.81 -5.24 -14.55
CA PHE A 9 13.23 -6.08 -13.42
C PHE A 9 14.21 -7.20 -13.78
N LEU A 10 14.16 -7.78 -14.99
CA LEU A 10 15.07 -8.87 -15.37
C LEU A 10 16.54 -8.43 -15.31
N ASN A 11 16.85 -7.21 -15.78
CA ASN A 11 18.20 -6.66 -15.68
C ASN A 11 18.70 -6.58 -14.22
N VAL A 12 17.81 -6.35 -13.25
CA VAL A 12 18.15 -6.36 -11.82
C VAL A 12 18.69 -7.73 -11.41
N GLY A 13 18.01 -8.80 -11.80
CA GLY A 13 18.45 -10.18 -11.51
C GLY A 13 19.84 -10.49 -12.05
N TRP A 14 20.17 -9.99 -13.25
CA TRP A 14 21.48 -10.19 -13.89
C TRP A 14 22.60 -9.41 -13.18
N LYS A 15 22.25 -8.32 -12.50
CA LYS A 15 23.19 -7.46 -11.77
C LYS A 15 23.37 -7.85 -10.31
N VAL A 16 22.51 -8.72 -9.76
CA VAL A 16 22.61 -9.22 -8.37
C VAL A 16 24.02 -9.73 -8.01
N PRO A 17 24.70 -10.58 -8.82
CA PRO A 17 26.05 -11.03 -8.47
C PRO A 17 27.03 -9.86 -8.28
N SER A 18 27.10 -8.95 -9.25
CA SER A 18 27.99 -7.78 -9.18
C SER A 18 27.64 -6.81 -8.04
N PHE A 19 26.36 -6.73 -7.67
CA PHE A 19 25.92 -5.96 -6.52
C PHE A 19 26.37 -6.61 -5.21
N LEU A 20 26.24 -7.93 -5.08
CA LEU A 20 26.69 -8.66 -3.90
C LEU A 20 28.21 -8.55 -3.74
N ASP A 21 28.98 -8.63 -4.82
CA ASP A 21 30.43 -8.41 -4.80
C ASP A 21 30.77 -7.02 -4.24
N SER A 22 30.04 -5.97 -4.66
CA SER A 22 30.29 -4.58 -4.23
C SER A 22 30.03 -4.35 -2.73
N ILE A 23 29.19 -5.17 -2.11
CA ILE A 23 28.90 -5.13 -0.66
C ILE A 23 29.57 -6.25 0.14
N SER A 24 30.51 -6.98 -0.49
CA SER A 24 31.22 -8.12 0.12
C SER A 24 30.27 -9.23 0.59
N HIS A 25 29.24 -9.51 -0.20
CA HIS A 25 28.18 -10.50 0.04
C HIS A 25 27.45 -10.34 1.38
N ARG A 26 27.45 -9.13 1.94
CA ARG A 26 26.66 -8.82 3.14
C ARG A 26 25.18 -8.71 2.78
N ASN A 27 24.32 -8.91 3.76
CA ASN A 27 22.90 -8.60 3.59
C ASN A 27 22.73 -7.10 3.36
N PRO A 28 22.03 -6.67 2.30
CA PRO A 28 21.72 -5.26 2.09
C PRO A 28 20.93 -4.71 3.27
N ALA A 29 21.35 -3.57 3.82
CA ALA A 29 20.69 -2.93 4.96
C ALA A 29 20.08 -1.56 4.61
N ASP A 30 20.37 -1.03 3.42
CA ASP A 30 19.89 0.28 2.98
C ASP A 30 18.86 0.12 1.85
N ILE A 31 17.62 0.55 2.13
CA ILE A 31 16.52 0.55 1.17
C ILE A 31 16.80 1.42 -0.06
N ASN A 32 17.69 2.41 0.07
CA ASN A 32 18.08 3.32 -1.00
C ASN A 32 19.29 2.83 -1.80
N ASN A 33 19.88 1.69 -1.42
CA ASN A 33 21.06 1.12 -2.09
C ASN A 33 20.97 -0.41 -2.15
N GLY A 34 20.04 -0.90 -2.98
CA GLY A 34 19.83 -2.32 -3.27
C GLY A 34 20.17 -2.71 -4.71
N PRO A 35 19.85 -3.97 -5.10
CA PRO A 35 20.10 -4.47 -6.44
C PRO A 35 19.48 -3.62 -7.56
N PHE A 36 18.29 -3.05 -7.31
CA PHE A 36 17.62 -2.18 -8.28
C PHE A 36 18.45 -0.93 -8.58
N GLN A 37 18.89 -0.23 -7.53
CA GLN A 37 19.72 0.98 -7.67
C GLN A 37 21.06 0.67 -8.33
N HIS A 38 21.66 -0.47 -8.00
CA HIS A 38 22.90 -0.92 -8.65
C HIS A 38 22.69 -1.23 -10.13
N ALA A 39 21.58 -1.89 -10.50
CA ALA A 39 21.31 -2.26 -11.89
C ALA A 39 20.98 -1.06 -12.79
N HIS A 40 20.35 -0.04 -12.24
CA HIS A 40 19.89 1.16 -12.95
C HIS A 40 20.81 2.37 -12.76
N ASN A 41 21.92 2.24 -12.02
CA ASN A 41 22.83 3.34 -11.65
C ASN A 41 22.12 4.51 -10.93
N LEU A 42 21.27 4.19 -9.95
CA LEU A 42 20.44 5.14 -9.19
C LEU A 42 20.78 5.13 -7.68
N PRO A 43 22.02 5.41 -7.26
CA PRO A 43 22.41 5.34 -5.85
C PRO A 43 21.61 6.34 -5.00
N GLY A 44 21.23 5.92 -3.79
CA GLY A 44 20.52 6.76 -2.83
C GLY A 44 19.06 7.07 -3.18
N LYS A 45 18.51 6.46 -4.24
CA LYS A 45 17.14 6.70 -4.70
C LYS A 45 16.27 5.47 -4.49
N SER A 46 15.24 5.58 -3.65
CA SER A 46 14.28 4.50 -3.47
C SER A 46 13.53 4.21 -4.79
N LEU A 47 13.08 2.96 -4.97
CA LEU A 47 12.29 2.56 -6.14
C LEU A 47 11.04 3.43 -6.32
N TYR A 48 10.33 3.73 -5.24
CA TYR A 48 9.12 4.54 -5.27
C TYR A 48 9.38 6.00 -5.60
N THR A 49 10.50 6.56 -5.11
CA THR A 49 10.95 7.89 -5.54
C THR A 49 11.19 7.91 -7.05
N TYR A 50 11.83 6.86 -7.58
CA TYR A 50 12.09 6.75 -9.01
C TYR A 50 10.82 6.59 -9.85
N PHE A 51 9.78 5.90 -9.37
CA PHE A 51 8.49 5.85 -10.07
C PHE A 51 7.82 7.22 -10.21
N GLY A 52 8.12 8.18 -9.33
CA GLY A 52 7.67 9.57 -9.49
C GLY A 52 8.41 10.33 -10.60
N GLU A 53 9.62 9.90 -10.97
CA GLU A 53 10.44 10.49 -12.02
C GLU A 53 10.21 9.80 -13.38
N ASP A 54 10.09 8.47 -13.38
CA ASP A 54 9.72 7.63 -14.52
C ASP A 54 8.34 7.01 -14.27
N THR A 55 7.31 7.82 -14.53
CA THR A 55 5.92 7.39 -14.32
C THR A 55 5.53 6.24 -15.23
N ALA A 56 6.18 6.06 -16.38
CA ALA A 56 5.93 4.94 -17.28
C ALA A 56 6.40 3.62 -16.66
N MET A 57 7.55 3.60 -15.97
CA MET A 57 7.97 2.45 -15.18
C MET A 57 7.01 2.20 -14.00
N GLY A 58 6.57 3.27 -13.32
CA GLY A 58 5.57 3.18 -12.26
C GLY A 58 4.24 2.57 -12.72
N GLU A 59 3.77 2.92 -13.92
CA GLU A 59 2.57 2.34 -14.55
C GLU A 59 2.74 0.85 -14.85
N ARG A 60 3.89 0.47 -15.42
CA ARG A 60 4.20 -0.95 -15.67
C ARG A 60 4.21 -1.75 -14.36
N PHE A 61 4.80 -1.18 -13.30
CA PHE A 61 4.78 -1.78 -11.96
C PHE A 61 3.35 -1.94 -11.44
N GLY A 62 2.54 -0.87 -11.47
CA GLY A 62 1.14 -0.89 -11.04
C GLY A 62 0.31 -1.95 -11.77
N GLY A 63 0.43 -2.04 -13.10
CA GLY A 63 -0.26 -3.06 -13.89
C GLY A 63 0.23 -4.49 -13.61
N MET A 64 1.49 -4.66 -13.20
CA MET A 64 2.01 -5.96 -12.74
C MET A 64 1.40 -6.36 -11.39
N ILE A 65 1.28 -5.42 -10.44
CA ILE A 65 0.61 -5.65 -9.15
C ILE A 65 -0.88 -5.98 -9.33
N GLN A 66 -1.60 -5.24 -10.18
CA GLN A 66 -3.01 -5.52 -10.49
C GLN A 66 -3.19 -6.94 -11.04
N MET A 67 -2.36 -7.35 -11.99
CA MET A 67 -2.39 -8.71 -12.53
C MET A 67 -2.06 -9.76 -11.46
N TYR A 68 -1.07 -9.49 -10.60
CA TYR A 68 -0.72 -10.40 -9.50
C TYR A 68 -1.86 -10.60 -8.50
N ASN A 69 -2.72 -9.58 -8.32
CA ASN A 69 -3.87 -9.63 -7.43
C ASN A 69 -5.16 -10.11 -8.12
N ALA A 70 -5.18 -10.20 -9.45
CA ALA A 70 -6.34 -10.65 -10.19
C ALA A 70 -6.79 -12.05 -9.75
N GLY A 71 -8.07 -12.19 -9.39
CA GLY A 71 -8.67 -13.46 -8.96
C GLY A 71 -8.35 -13.87 -7.51
N LYS A 72 -7.61 -13.05 -6.75
CA LYS A 72 -7.48 -13.25 -5.30
C LYS A 72 -8.72 -12.72 -4.60
N PRO A 73 -9.14 -13.33 -3.48
CA PRO A 73 -10.20 -12.77 -2.65
C PRO A 73 -9.77 -11.40 -2.13
N PHE A 74 -10.73 -10.49 -2.05
CA PHE A 74 -10.55 -9.24 -1.34
C PHE A 74 -10.48 -9.49 0.16
N PHE A 75 -9.82 -8.60 0.89
CA PHE A 75 -9.74 -8.77 2.34
C PHE A 75 -11.10 -8.67 3.03
N TRP A 76 -12.06 -7.96 2.44
CA TRP A 76 -13.43 -7.85 2.93
C TRP A 76 -14.34 -9.01 2.51
N ASP A 77 -13.83 -9.98 1.75
CA ASP A 77 -14.58 -11.19 1.45
C ASP A 77 -14.76 -12.04 2.72
N ASP A 78 -15.90 -12.74 2.80
CA ASP A 78 -16.26 -13.58 3.93
C ASP A 78 -15.16 -14.60 4.25
N GLY A 79 -14.77 -14.66 5.53
CA GLY A 79 -13.75 -15.60 6.01
C GLY A 79 -12.30 -15.12 5.87
N TYR A 80 -12.05 -13.93 5.29
CA TYR A 80 -10.70 -13.38 5.19
C TYR A 80 -10.39 -12.37 6.31
N TYR A 81 -11.16 -11.29 6.41
CA TYR A 81 -11.07 -10.31 7.49
C TYR A 81 -12.46 -9.91 7.98
N PRO A 82 -12.73 -9.90 9.30
CA PRO A 82 -14.03 -9.54 9.87
C PRO A 82 -14.26 -8.02 9.80
N ILE A 83 -14.57 -7.52 8.59
CA ILE A 83 -14.67 -6.09 8.32
C ILE A 83 -15.88 -5.47 9.01
N LYS A 84 -16.99 -6.21 9.14
CA LYS A 84 -18.18 -5.71 9.81
C LYS A 84 -17.89 -5.43 11.27
N GLU A 85 -17.37 -6.41 11.98
CA GLU A 85 -17.10 -6.35 13.41
C GLU A 85 -15.97 -5.38 13.77
N ARG A 86 -15.02 -5.16 12.85
CA ARG A 86 -13.84 -4.34 13.13
C ARG A 86 -13.90 -2.94 12.55
N LEU A 87 -14.48 -2.74 11.37
CA LEU A 87 -14.50 -1.41 10.74
C LEU A 87 -15.89 -0.77 10.77
N VAL A 88 -16.96 -1.57 10.71
CA VAL A 88 -18.33 -1.04 10.60
C VAL A 88 -18.98 -0.90 11.98
N GLU A 89 -18.96 -1.95 12.79
CA GLU A 89 -19.50 -1.97 14.15
C GLU A 89 -18.62 -1.14 15.08
N GLY A 90 -19.17 -0.08 15.65
CA GLY A 90 -18.39 0.93 16.37
C GLY A 90 -17.45 1.74 15.47
N GLY A 91 -17.71 1.73 14.16
CA GLY A 91 -17.04 2.55 13.17
C GLY A 91 -17.52 4.01 13.19
N PRO A 92 -17.22 4.77 12.12
CA PRO A 92 -17.63 6.16 11.93
C PRO A 92 -19.11 6.45 12.25
N ASP A 93 -19.35 7.47 13.08
CA ASP A 93 -20.71 7.95 13.38
C ASP A 93 -21.17 9.01 12.37
N SER A 94 -20.22 9.70 11.73
CA SER A 94 -20.43 10.74 10.71
C SER A 94 -19.83 10.37 9.35
N VAL A 95 -20.30 11.05 8.31
CA VAL A 95 -19.70 11.00 6.97
C VAL A 95 -18.33 11.69 6.92
N ASP A 96 -18.03 12.57 7.86
CA ASP A 96 -16.76 13.32 7.93
C ASP A 96 -15.64 12.54 8.66
N ASP A 97 -16.03 11.55 9.46
CA ASP A 97 -15.11 10.63 10.13
C ASP A 97 -14.39 9.74 9.10
N VAL A 98 -13.27 9.15 9.47
CA VAL A 98 -12.51 8.29 8.55
C VAL A 98 -12.74 6.82 8.88
N LEU A 99 -13.20 6.08 7.88
CA LEU A 99 -13.41 4.64 7.98
C LEU A 99 -12.10 3.87 7.79
N LEU A 100 -11.40 4.16 6.69
CA LEU A 100 -10.18 3.45 6.31
C LEU A 100 -9.25 4.36 5.51
N ILE A 101 -7.96 4.26 5.81
CA ILE A 101 -6.89 4.80 5.00
C ILE A 101 -6.15 3.64 4.34
N ASP A 102 -6.13 3.60 3.01
CA ASP A 102 -5.35 2.67 2.21
C ASP A 102 -4.04 3.34 1.77
N ILE A 103 -2.94 2.94 2.41
CA ILE A 103 -1.60 3.49 2.18
C ILE A 103 -0.88 2.64 1.14
N GLY A 104 -0.53 3.24 0.02
CA GLY A 104 0.13 2.57 -1.09
C GLY A 104 -0.82 1.63 -1.86
N GLY A 105 -2.10 1.97 -1.92
CA GLY A 105 -3.17 1.16 -2.53
C GLY A 105 -3.13 1.05 -4.06
N GLY A 106 -2.15 1.68 -4.73
CA GLY A 106 -2.09 1.75 -6.18
C GLY A 106 -3.24 2.57 -6.76
N ASP A 107 -3.77 2.15 -7.92
CA ASP A 107 -4.83 2.88 -8.65
C ASP A 107 -6.22 2.87 -7.95
N ALA A 108 -6.29 2.46 -6.68
CA ALA A 108 -7.48 2.54 -5.82
C ALA A 108 -8.76 1.85 -6.36
N GLY A 109 -8.62 0.89 -7.27
CA GLY A 109 -9.73 0.06 -7.74
C GLY A 109 -10.45 -0.63 -6.56
N ASP A 110 -9.69 -1.02 -5.55
CA ASP A 110 -10.18 -1.76 -4.38
C ASP A 110 -11.06 -0.89 -3.47
N LEU A 111 -10.79 0.40 -3.29
CA LEU A 111 -11.59 1.28 -2.41
C LEU A 111 -12.99 1.56 -2.96
N GLY A 112 -13.11 1.76 -4.27
CA GLY A 112 -14.41 1.93 -4.91
C GLY A 112 -15.26 0.67 -4.84
N LEU A 113 -14.63 -0.51 -5.00
CA LEU A 113 -15.29 -1.80 -4.82
C LEU A 113 -15.69 -2.03 -3.37
N LEU A 114 -14.81 -1.71 -2.42
CA LEU A 114 -15.11 -1.77 -0.99
C LEU A 114 -16.29 -0.87 -0.63
N ARG A 115 -16.34 0.37 -1.13
CA ARG A 115 -17.49 1.27 -0.89
C ARG A 115 -18.81 0.63 -1.35
N LYS A 116 -18.81 0.02 -2.54
CA LYS A 116 -20.01 -0.65 -3.07
C LYS A 116 -20.38 -1.88 -2.23
N ALA A 117 -19.39 -2.65 -1.79
CA ALA A 117 -19.59 -3.85 -0.97
C ALA A 117 -20.11 -3.54 0.44
N LEU A 118 -19.65 -2.44 1.03
CA LEU A 118 -20.10 -1.98 2.35
C LEU A 118 -21.54 -1.45 2.36
N GLY A 119 -22.03 -0.93 1.24
CA GLY A 119 -23.37 -0.38 1.13
C GLY A 119 -23.50 1.08 1.60
N PRO A 120 -24.61 1.76 1.27
CA PRO A 120 -24.85 3.18 1.58
C PRO A 120 -25.04 3.49 3.08
N GLU A 121 -25.32 2.47 3.89
CA GLU A 121 -25.51 2.59 5.34
C GLU A 121 -24.19 2.80 6.11
N VAL A 122 -23.06 2.37 5.54
CA VAL A 122 -21.75 2.49 6.17
C VAL A 122 -21.19 3.88 5.93
N LYS A 123 -21.01 4.62 7.02
CA LYS A 123 -20.51 6.00 7.02
C LYS A 123 -18.98 6.07 7.01
N GLY A 124 -18.48 7.30 6.99
CA GLY A 124 -17.07 7.64 7.05
C GLY A 124 -16.35 7.54 5.71
N ARG A 125 -15.19 8.19 5.65
CA ARG A 125 -14.37 8.41 4.46
C ARG A 125 -13.45 7.23 4.20
N LEU A 126 -13.33 6.85 2.95
CA LEU A 126 -12.26 5.97 2.46
C LEU A 126 -11.21 6.87 1.83
N ILE A 127 -9.96 6.74 2.26
CA ILE A 127 -8.88 7.63 1.81
C ILE A 127 -7.75 6.80 1.22
N LEU A 128 -7.43 7.03 -0.05
CA LEU A 128 -6.20 6.57 -0.69
C LEU A 128 -5.07 7.54 -0.34
N GLN A 129 -3.95 7.01 0.13
CA GLN A 129 -2.67 7.71 0.23
C GLN A 129 -1.65 7.08 -0.70
N GLU A 130 -1.24 7.81 -1.73
CA GLU A 130 -0.34 7.30 -2.78
C GLU A 130 0.64 8.37 -3.29
N LEU A 131 1.57 7.96 -4.14
CA LEU A 131 2.47 8.84 -4.87
C LEU A 131 1.68 9.84 -5.72
N LYS A 132 2.23 11.04 -5.86
CA LYS A 132 1.59 12.15 -6.59
C LYS A 132 1.08 11.74 -7.98
N HIS A 133 1.88 11.02 -8.76
CA HIS A 133 1.49 10.63 -10.12
C HIS A 133 0.29 9.67 -10.18
N ILE A 134 0.05 8.88 -9.12
CA ILE A 134 -1.13 8.02 -8.97
C ILE A 134 -2.35 8.86 -8.58
N VAL A 135 -2.17 9.74 -7.59
CA VAL A 135 -3.22 10.64 -7.10
C VAL A 135 -3.71 11.55 -8.23
N ASP A 136 -2.79 12.15 -8.99
CA ASP A 136 -3.10 13.06 -10.11
C ASP A 136 -3.96 12.39 -11.21
N ARG A 137 -3.83 11.08 -11.41
CA ARG A 137 -4.60 10.33 -12.43
C ARG A 137 -5.81 9.58 -11.88
N SER A 138 -6.03 9.63 -10.57
CA SER A 138 -7.12 8.91 -9.93
C SER A 138 -8.48 9.47 -10.38
N ASP A 139 -9.49 8.61 -10.42
CA ASP A 139 -10.90 8.98 -10.60
C ASP A 139 -11.66 8.55 -9.33
N PRO A 140 -11.73 9.42 -8.30
CA PRO A 140 -12.28 9.04 -7.00
C PRO A 140 -13.80 8.84 -7.05
N GLN A 141 -14.22 7.58 -6.96
CA GLN A 141 -15.62 7.17 -6.94
C GLN A 141 -15.94 6.48 -5.61
N GLY A 142 -16.43 7.25 -4.64
CA GLY A 142 -16.77 6.75 -3.30
C GLY A 142 -15.59 6.68 -2.31
N TYR A 143 -14.47 7.31 -2.66
CA TYR A 143 -13.27 7.49 -1.85
C TYR A 143 -12.62 8.86 -2.14
N GLU A 144 -11.63 9.25 -1.35
CA GLU A 144 -10.80 10.43 -1.54
C GLU A 144 -9.36 10.01 -1.85
N ALA A 145 -8.66 10.76 -2.70
CA ALA A 145 -7.24 10.52 -3.00
C ALA A 145 -6.40 11.69 -2.53
N GLN A 146 -5.31 11.40 -1.82
CA GLN A 146 -4.35 12.41 -1.39
C GLN A 146 -2.91 11.87 -1.49
N VAL A 147 -1.96 12.78 -1.62
CA VAL A 147 -0.54 12.42 -1.65
C VAL A 147 -0.12 11.88 -0.28
N GLY A 148 0.46 10.67 -0.27
CA GLY A 148 1.00 10.02 0.93
C GLY A 148 2.51 10.14 1.02
N ASP A 149 3.02 10.29 2.24
CA ASP A 149 4.44 10.06 2.58
C ASP A 149 4.52 9.12 3.78
N TRP A 150 4.86 7.86 3.51
CA TRP A 150 4.97 6.81 4.53
C TRP A 150 6.27 6.88 5.34
N ASN A 151 7.17 7.81 5.03
CA ASN A 151 8.33 8.11 5.88
C ASN A 151 7.98 9.10 6.99
N GLN A 152 6.82 9.75 6.92
CA GLN A 152 6.30 10.64 7.95
C GLN A 152 5.29 9.94 8.85
N VAL A 153 5.12 10.47 10.05
CA VAL A 153 4.04 10.02 10.95
C VAL A 153 2.70 10.30 10.29
N GLN A 154 1.81 9.31 10.25
CA GLN A 154 0.46 9.45 9.69
C GLN A 154 -0.27 10.64 10.34
N PRO A 155 -0.63 11.69 9.57
CA PRO A 155 -1.29 12.87 10.11
C PRO A 155 -2.72 12.60 10.61
N ILE A 156 -3.41 11.62 10.01
CA ILE A 156 -4.79 11.27 10.37
C ILE A 156 -4.79 10.24 11.51
N LYS A 157 -5.31 10.63 12.67
CA LYS A 157 -5.34 9.81 13.90
C LYS A 157 -6.70 9.16 14.12
N GLY A 158 -6.71 8.06 14.89
CA GLY A 158 -7.94 7.44 15.37
C GLY A 158 -8.68 6.56 14.34
N THR A 159 -7.97 6.12 13.30
CA THR A 159 -8.58 5.40 12.16
C THR A 159 -7.94 4.04 11.97
N TYR A 160 -8.65 3.15 11.27
CA TYR A 160 -8.05 1.94 10.74
C TYR A 160 -7.12 2.29 9.56
N GLN A 161 -5.93 1.68 9.57
CA GLN A 161 -4.92 1.84 8.52
C GLN A 161 -4.67 0.48 7.88
N ALA A 162 -4.99 0.35 6.59
CA ALA A 162 -4.51 -0.77 5.79
C ALA A 162 -3.25 -0.31 5.03
N LYS A 163 -2.18 -1.10 5.14
CA LYS A 163 -1.06 -1.01 4.20
C LYS A 163 -1.30 -2.02 3.10
N SER A 164 -1.04 -1.63 1.85
CA SER A 164 -1.34 -2.47 0.70
C SER A 164 -0.76 -3.89 0.76
N HIS A 165 -1.50 -4.81 0.13
CA HIS A 165 -1.39 -6.28 0.19
C HIS A 165 -0.09 -6.88 -0.36
N THR A 166 0.89 -6.08 -0.81
CA THR A 166 2.20 -6.59 -1.28
C THR A 166 3.19 -6.87 -0.14
N SER A 167 2.85 -6.52 1.11
CA SER A 167 3.65 -6.86 2.29
C SER A 167 2.83 -7.35 3.48
N VAL A 168 1.81 -8.18 3.26
CA VAL A 168 1.40 -9.11 4.32
C VAL A 168 2.44 -10.23 4.36
N SER A 169 3.64 -9.88 4.84
CA SER A 169 4.47 -10.87 5.52
C SER A 169 3.59 -11.41 6.65
N SER A 170 3.42 -12.72 6.67
CA SER A 170 2.82 -13.51 7.75
C SER A 170 3.60 -13.41 9.07
N THR A 171 4.24 -12.27 9.35
CA THR A 171 5.12 -12.06 10.49
C THR A 171 5.17 -10.58 10.87
N ILE A 172 4.10 -10.04 11.44
CA ILE A 172 4.22 -8.92 12.38
C ILE A 172 3.69 -9.40 13.74
N PRO A 173 4.51 -9.38 14.80
CA PRO A 173 4.12 -9.89 16.09
C PRO A 173 3.10 -8.95 16.73
N TRP A 174 1.89 -9.46 16.87
CA TRP A 174 0.85 -8.99 17.76
C TRP A 174 1.44 -8.74 19.15
N LYS A 175 1.49 -7.48 19.59
CA LYS A 175 1.77 -7.16 20.99
C LYS A 175 0.50 -6.66 21.68
N HIS A 176 -0.10 -7.60 22.39
CA HIS A 176 -0.70 -7.51 23.73
C HIS A 176 -1.97 -6.67 23.93
N HIS A 177 -3.08 -7.42 24.10
CA HIS A 177 -4.07 -7.33 25.19
C HIS A 177 -4.52 -5.96 25.74
N ARG A 178 -5.85 -5.71 25.61
CA ARG A 178 -6.84 -5.20 26.60
C ARG A 178 -6.33 -4.22 27.68
N LYS A 179 -6.98 -3.09 27.93
CA LYS A 179 -8.39 -2.91 28.37
C LYS A 179 -8.82 -1.46 28.04
N ALA A 180 -9.97 -1.21 27.43
CA ALA A 180 -11.26 -1.00 28.11
C ALA A 180 -11.12 -0.25 29.46
N ALA A 181 -11.38 1.05 29.44
CA ALA A 181 -11.79 1.80 30.62
C ALA A 181 -12.92 2.75 30.20
N VAL A 182 -14.15 2.29 30.38
CA VAL A 182 -15.33 3.13 30.56
C VAL A 182 -15.83 2.79 31.97
N THR A 183 -15.88 3.80 32.84
CA THR A 183 -17.04 4.24 33.67
C THR A 183 -16.53 4.98 34.91
N ASP A 184 -16.93 6.25 35.01
CA ASP A 184 -17.43 6.97 36.20
C ASP A 184 -16.81 6.69 37.58
N LEU A 185 -16.00 7.64 38.06
CA LEU A 185 -16.27 8.56 39.18
C LEU A 185 -15.14 9.60 39.29
#